data_AF-A0A814FC37-F1
#
_entry.id   AF-A0A814FC37-F1
#
_cell.length_a   1.000
_cell.length_b   1.000
_cell.length_c   1.000
_cell.angle_alpha   90.00
_cell.angle_beta   90.00
_cell.angle_gamma   90.00
#
_symmetry.space_group_name_H-M   'P 1'
#
loop_
_entity.id
_entity.type
_entity.pdbx_description
1 polymer ?
#
loop_
_entity_poly.entity_id
_entity_poly.type
_entity_poly.pdbx_seq_one_letter_code
_entity_poly.pdbx_strand_id
1 'polypeptide(L)'
;MFVSGNIVRYQLACPSFDDLHFRNESFLKIVVQCYRADDSQFPLTKEIFLFGHVKPAVTITCNNVQFRQSAEPILYTCNYNIDNLPPGNYSIFAYEDFSDTHGSLEHPEKQAFGWSTNETGEKWTQHAISNSNADIILRKPHSFFAIGYPTETDTARFYRIDRIPVLQLNASTPSDRGYAHGYLLAPHILDWFYFYLLEENFGSITKYKEFYAYVDPSSKFFHYPTEYLCEIQGILLGMQARIDCKLYLHELKRPFNMIDLLAMNSYIERRTIRSDARTDDPNCSQVVVGNTLTADQRIIAGRNMDGECDIRRVTVSTTLLFAINSSSASKEYRYVSLSWPGMVGVLSGVNETGFYSMENAGPSQIGGQIKGLTPVSYVATHALRTLNARSITKDDMKAAFEKFTPDSTLNNDSKCWPTDKAISELKGPICGPGSIFVFATISDQENSAFVLEGDRYGGCLRTSLQAPPYIPDCILATNHFLRYGFTSSSGEDYRNFESNVSFNSLHRYESIRQQMEALFRLKKSTTYLDVQDIRSLLQSACTGHTEHTIEVELELNGKITLHIHLAALEFGMWYAPYEPAQTIIFEELFQ
;
A
#
# COMPACT_ATOMS: atom_id res chain seq x y z
N MET A 1 -16.60 28.12 27.81
CA MET A 1 -15.49 28.24 26.86
C MET A 1 -16.00 27.80 25.50
N PHE A 2 -15.34 28.23 24.43
CA PHE A 2 -15.75 27.90 23.06
C PHE A 2 -14.54 27.49 22.22
N VAL A 3 -14.82 26.80 21.12
CA VAL A 3 -13.87 26.60 20.01
C VAL A 3 -14.50 27.13 18.75
N SER A 4 -13.77 27.97 18.03
CA SER A 4 -14.18 28.50 16.74
C SER A 4 -13.14 28.23 15.67
N GLY A 5 -13.53 28.32 14.41
CA GLY A 5 -12.58 28.19 13.30
C GLY A 5 -13.26 28.27 11.95
N ASN A 6 -12.47 28.04 10.91
CA ASN A 6 -12.94 27.97 9.54
C ASN A 6 -12.96 26.53 9.07
N ILE A 7 -13.99 26.16 8.33
CA ILE A 7 -14.01 24.95 7.51
C ILE A 7 -13.73 25.37 6.09
N VAL A 8 -12.66 24.84 5.50
CA VAL A 8 -12.27 25.11 4.12
C VAL A 8 -12.37 23.80 3.33
N ARG A 9 -13.19 23.78 2.27
CA ARG A 9 -13.20 22.67 1.31
C ARG A 9 -12.41 23.05 0.07
N TYR A 10 -11.45 22.20 -0.27
CA TYR A 10 -10.73 22.27 -1.53
C TYR A 10 -11.35 21.31 -2.53
N GLN A 11 -11.31 21.70 -3.81
CA GLN A 11 -11.42 20.72 -4.88
C GLN A 11 -10.03 20.18 -5.18
N LEU A 12 -9.80 18.91 -4.85
CA LEU A 12 -8.57 18.24 -5.25
C LEU A 12 -8.59 18.09 -6.76
N ALA A 13 -7.74 18.84 -7.46
CA ALA A 13 -7.35 18.73 -8.87
C ALA A 13 -8.44 18.70 -9.97
N CYS A 14 -9.54 17.96 -9.85
CA CYS A 14 -10.57 17.79 -10.86
C CYS A 14 -11.91 18.43 -10.44
N PRO A 15 -12.59 19.19 -11.33
CA PRO A 15 -14.02 19.45 -11.19
C PRO A 15 -14.71 18.08 -11.17
N SER A 16 -15.08 17.57 -9.99
CA SER A 16 -15.63 16.22 -9.93
C SER A 16 -16.86 16.18 -10.82
N PHE A 17 -16.93 15.23 -11.75
CA PHE A 17 -18.16 15.01 -12.51
C PHE A 17 -19.27 14.42 -11.61
N ASP A 18 -18.90 13.96 -10.41
CA ASP A 18 -19.81 13.69 -9.30
C ASP A 18 -20.54 14.98 -8.81
N ASP A 19 -20.02 16.19 -9.11
CA ASP A 19 -20.65 17.48 -8.80
C ASP A 19 -21.89 17.81 -9.65
N LEU A 20 -22.26 17.00 -10.65
CA LEU A 20 -23.52 17.18 -11.36
C LEU A 20 -24.75 16.97 -10.45
N HIS A 21 -24.62 16.19 -9.36
CA HIS A 21 -25.64 16.13 -8.31
C HIS A 21 -25.61 17.34 -7.38
N PHE A 22 -24.43 17.90 -7.07
CA PHE A 22 -24.30 19.09 -6.22
C PHE A 22 -24.76 20.39 -6.89
N ARG A 23 -24.86 20.43 -8.23
CA ARG A 23 -25.37 21.61 -8.95
C ARG A 23 -26.90 21.73 -8.93
N ASN A 24 -27.62 20.64 -8.64
CA ASN A 24 -29.08 20.63 -8.75
C ASN A 24 -29.83 20.47 -7.41
N GLU A 25 -29.19 20.10 -6.30
CA GLU A 25 -29.83 20.06 -4.98
C GLU A 25 -28.96 20.65 -3.84
N SER A 26 -29.47 21.72 -3.23
CA SER A 26 -29.60 21.95 -1.78
C SER A 26 -28.44 21.58 -0.84
N PHE A 27 -27.77 22.61 -0.29
CA PHE A 27 -27.04 22.66 1.00
C PHE A 27 -26.21 21.42 1.40
N LEU A 28 -24.89 21.52 1.27
CA LEU A 28 -23.99 20.62 2.01
C LEU A 28 -24.15 20.87 3.52
N LYS A 29 -24.72 19.90 4.24
CA LYS A 29 -24.79 19.89 5.70
C LYS A 29 -23.51 19.28 6.25
N ILE A 30 -22.77 20.07 7.01
CA ILE A 30 -21.54 19.64 7.67
C ILE A 30 -21.81 19.58 9.16
N VAL A 31 -21.52 18.45 9.78
CA VAL A 31 -21.59 18.28 11.23
C VAL A 31 -20.19 18.34 11.78
N VAL A 32 -19.94 19.26 12.70
CA VAL A 32 -18.68 19.33 13.45
C VAL A 32 -18.89 18.75 14.83
N GLN A 33 -18.00 17.85 15.23
CA GLN A 33 -17.99 17.22 16.55
C GLN A 33 -16.64 17.37 17.25
N CYS A 34 -16.68 17.47 18.58
CA CYS A 34 -15.51 17.53 19.44
C CYS A 34 -15.46 16.34 20.40
N TYR A 35 -14.30 15.71 20.54
CA TYR A 35 -14.07 14.56 21.42
C TYR A 35 -13.07 14.92 22.52
N ARG A 36 -13.43 14.71 23.79
CA ARG A 36 -12.60 15.05 24.96
C ARG A 36 -11.64 13.90 25.31
N ALA A 37 -10.37 14.21 25.54
CA ALA A 37 -9.31 13.19 25.68
C ALA A 37 -9.35 12.36 26.99
N ASP A 38 -9.94 12.87 28.06
CA ASP A 38 -9.96 12.25 29.40
C ASP A 38 -11.24 11.46 29.72
N ASP A 39 -12.20 11.40 28.78
CA ASP A 39 -13.34 10.48 28.79
C ASP A 39 -12.82 9.05 28.45
N SER A 40 -12.00 8.54 29.36
CA SER A 40 -11.24 7.29 29.27
C SER A 40 -12.15 6.07 29.33
N GLN A 41 -12.55 5.56 28.17
CA GLN A 41 -12.75 4.12 27.96
C GLN A 41 -12.16 3.58 26.65
N PHE A 42 -11.72 4.41 25.71
CA PHE A 42 -11.14 3.91 24.47
C PHE A 42 -9.92 4.75 24.06
N PRO A 43 -8.73 4.16 23.88
CA PRO A 43 -7.69 4.84 23.12
C PRO A 43 -8.31 5.20 21.76
N LEU A 44 -8.09 6.44 21.29
CA LEU A 44 -8.34 6.84 19.90
C LEU A 44 -7.43 5.97 19.02
N THR A 45 -7.83 4.73 18.76
CA THR A 45 -7.17 3.81 17.84
C THR A 45 -7.30 4.34 16.43
N LYS A 46 -6.48 3.81 15.50
CA LYS A 46 -6.50 4.16 14.07
C LYS A 46 -7.91 4.14 13.43
N GLU A 47 -8.84 3.42 14.06
CA GLU A 47 -10.26 3.43 13.76
C GLU A 47 -11.01 4.15 14.88
N ILE A 48 -11.68 5.25 14.55
CA ILE A 48 -12.58 5.98 15.46
C ILE A 48 -13.76 5.06 15.78
N PHE A 49 -13.65 4.27 16.85
CA PHE A 49 -14.78 3.46 17.35
C PHE A 49 -15.91 4.39 17.79
N LEU A 50 -17.02 4.33 17.05
CA LEU A 50 -18.24 5.08 17.28
C LEU A 50 -19.06 4.53 18.46
N PHE A 51 -18.49 4.48 19.66
CA PHE A 51 -19.28 4.30 20.88
C PHE A 51 -18.68 5.13 22.03
N GLY A 52 -19.13 6.38 22.12
CA GLY A 52 -18.82 7.29 23.22
C GLY A 52 -19.85 8.41 23.27
N HIS A 53 -20.22 8.86 24.47
CA HIS A 53 -21.28 9.84 24.69
C HIS A 53 -21.13 11.08 23.80
N VAL A 54 -22.07 11.27 22.87
CA VAL A 54 -22.15 12.43 21.98
C VAL A 54 -22.45 13.67 22.83
N LYS A 55 -21.54 14.66 22.80
CA LYS A 55 -21.72 16.03 23.32
C LYS A 55 -21.61 17.03 22.14
N PRO A 56 -22.07 18.28 22.30
CA PRO A 56 -22.93 18.98 21.33
C PRO A 56 -22.40 18.93 19.89
N ALA A 57 -23.20 18.35 18.99
CA ALA A 57 -22.99 18.46 17.55
C ALA A 57 -23.50 19.83 17.08
N VAL A 58 -22.66 20.60 16.38
CA VAL A 58 -23.12 21.81 15.70
C VAL A 58 -23.29 21.47 14.23
N THR A 59 -24.52 21.56 13.74
CA THR A 59 -24.81 21.45 12.30
C THR A 59 -24.57 22.81 11.67
N ILE A 60 -23.64 22.87 10.72
CA ILE A 60 -23.35 24.08 9.95
C ILE A 60 -23.97 23.88 8.57
N THR A 61 -24.92 24.75 8.22
CA THR A 61 -25.52 24.78 6.88
C THR A 61 -24.77 25.83 6.06
N CYS A 62 -24.08 25.41 5.00
CA CYS A 62 -23.40 26.34 4.10
C CYS A 62 -24.40 26.90 3.08
N ASN A 63 -24.67 28.20 3.15
CA ASN A 63 -25.67 28.86 2.29
C ASN A 63 -25.07 29.55 1.06
N ASN A 64 -23.73 29.66 0.94
CA ASN A 64 -23.07 30.36 -0.17
C ASN A 64 -21.77 29.67 -0.58
N VAL A 65 -21.77 29.07 -1.76
CA VAL A 65 -20.56 28.57 -2.43
C VAL A 65 -19.89 29.78 -3.09
N GLN A 66 -18.82 30.31 -2.49
CA GLN A 66 -18.01 31.33 -3.15
C GLN A 66 -17.00 30.68 -4.09
N PHE A 67 -17.40 30.46 -5.34
CA PHE A 67 -16.42 30.20 -6.40
C PHE A 67 -15.61 31.48 -6.61
N ARG A 68 -14.43 31.57 -5.98
CA ARG A 68 -13.50 32.64 -6.34
C ARG A 68 -12.90 32.30 -7.69
N GLN A 69 -13.00 33.25 -8.62
CA GLN A 69 -12.29 33.26 -9.88
C GLN A 69 -10.79 33.61 -9.64
N SER A 70 -10.17 33.01 -8.62
CA SER A 70 -8.71 33.00 -8.48
C SER A 70 -8.17 31.73 -9.17
N ALA A 71 -6.85 31.62 -9.30
CA ALA A 71 -6.20 30.46 -9.90
C ALA A 71 -6.50 29.11 -9.20
N GLU A 72 -7.24 29.13 -8.08
CA GLU A 72 -7.37 28.08 -7.07
C GLU A 72 -8.85 27.80 -6.74
N PRO A 73 -9.35 26.55 -6.78
CA PRO A 73 -10.73 26.27 -6.42
C PRO A 73 -10.85 26.00 -4.92
N ILE A 74 -10.83 27.06 -4.11
CA ILE A 74 -11.51 27.00 -2.80
C ILE A 74 -13.00 26.92 -3.12
N LEU A 75 -13.64 25.80 -2.79
CA LEU A 75 -15.06 25.59 -3.08
C LEU A 75 -15.93 26.43 -2.13
N TYR A 76 -15.63 26.39 -0.84
CA TYR A 76 -16.25 27.27 0.16
C TYR A 76 -15.39 27.41 1.41
N THR A 77 -15.71 28.45 2.18
CA THR A 77 -15.25 28.64 3.55
C THR A 77 -16.45 28.97 4.42
N CYS A 78 -16.61 28.29 5.55
CA CYS A 78 -17.62 28.63 6.55
C CYS A 78 -17.00 28.73 7.94
N ASN A 79 -17.53 29.65 8.75
CA ASN A 79 -17.11 29.79 10.14
C ASN A 79 -17.97 28.88 11.01
N TYR A 80 -17.37 28.33 12.06
CA TYR A 80 -18.08 27.56 13.07
C TYR A 80 -17.72 28.02 14.48
N ASN A 81 -18.64 27.78 15.42
CA ASN A 81 -18.44 28.02 16.84
C ASN A 81 -19.14 26.92 17.65
N ILE A 82 -18.41 26.29 18.58
CA ILE A 82 -18.93 25.30 19.53
C ILE A 82 -18.81 25.89 20.93
N ASP A 83 -19.94 26.26 21.51
CA ASP A 83 -20.01 26.90 22.82
C ASP A 83 -20.21 25.89 23.97
N ASN A 84 -20.04 26.36 25.20
CA ASN A 84 -20.35 25.64 26.44
C ASN A 84 -19.54 24.35 26.67
N LEU A 85 -18.32 24.27 26.13
CA LEU A 85 -17.42 23.14 26.37
C LEU A 85 -16.77 23.22 27.77
N PRO A 86 -16.74 22.11 28.54
CA PRO A 86 -15.94 22.00 29.75
C PRO A 86 -14.44 22.16 29.49
N PRO A 87 -13.62 22.60 30.47
CA PRO A 87 -12.18 22.65 30.30
C PRO A 87 -11.62 21.26 29.96
N GLY A 88 -10.68 21.18 29.02
CA GLY A 88 -10.08 19.93 28.60
C GLY A 88 -9.36 20.04 27.26
N ASN A 89 -8.85 18.91 26.81
CA ASN A 89 -8.22 18.74 25.50
C ASN A 89 -9.20 18.06 24.54
N TYR A 90 -9.39 18.63 23.35
CA TYR A 90 -10.38 18.14 22.40
C TYR A 90 -9.81 17.94 21.01
N SER A 91 -10.22 16.86 20.35
CA SER A 91 -10.02 16.66 18.91
C SER A 91 -11.31 16.97 18.15
N ILE A 92 -11.18 17.62 16.98
CA ILE A 92 -12.31 18.16 16.24
C ILE A 92 -12.34 17.55 14.84
N PHE A 93 -13.51 17.01 14.48
CA PHE A 93 -13.75 16.33 13.22
C PHE A 93 -14.99 16.91 12.54
N ALA A 94 -15.01 16.81 11.21
CA ALA A 94 -16.12 17.23 10.38
C ALA A 94 -16.60 16.08 9.49
N TYR A 95 -17.91 15.93 9.44
CA TYR A 95 -18.62 14.86 8.73
C TYR A 95 -19.62 15.45 7.76
N GLU A 96 -19.82 14.77 6.63
CA GLU A 96 -20.91 15.06 5.71
C GLU A 96 -22.20 14.41 6.20
N ASP A 97 -23.29 15.18 6.29
CA ASP A 97 -24.60 14.69 6.70
C ASP A 97 -25.52 14.52 5.49
N PHE A 98 -25.52 13.31 4.92
CA PHE A 98 -26.31 12.94 3.74
C PHE A 98 -27.78 12.59 4.04
N SER A 99 -28.21 12.64 5.29
CA SER A 99 -29.56 12.25 5.70
C SER A 99 -30.26 13.36 6.48
N ASP A 100 -31.60 13.31 6.59
CA ASP A 100 -32.39 14.16 7.50
C ASP A 100 -32.17 13.79 8.98
N THR A 101 -30.96 13.35 9.35
CA THR A 101 -30.62 12.97 10.71
C THR A 101 -30.46 14.16 11.66
N HIS A 102 -30.59 15.39 11.15
CA HIS A 102 -30.57 16.63 11.94
C HIS A 102 -29.36 16.72 12.92
N GLY A 103 -28.18 16.26 12.49
CA GLY A 103 -26.98 16.25 13.32
C GLY A 103 -26.80 15.00 14.21
N SER A 104 -27.70 14.01 14.13
CA SER A 104 -27.50 12.69 14.73
C SER A 104 -26.54 11.86 13.87
N LEU A 105 -25.32 11.64 14.36
CA LEU A 105 -24.37 10.68 13.78
C LEU A 105 -24.62 9.26 14.31
N GLU A 106 -25.88 8.86 14.48
CA GLU A 106 -26.25 7.49 14.90
C GLU A 106 -25.83 6.39 13.91
N HIS A 107 -25.28 6.75 12.74
CA HIS A 107 -24.81 5.79 11.76
C HIS A 107 -23.33 5.42 11.97
N PRO A 108 -23.01 4.14 12.20
CA PRO A 108 -21.63 3.65 12.38
C PRO A 108 -20.74 3.77 11.12
N GLU A 109 -21.27 4.33 10.02
CA GLU A 109 -20.66 4.30 8.69
C GLU A 109 -20.10 5.65 8.20
N LYS A 110 -20.28 6.75 8.95
CA LYS A 110 -19.89 8.10 8.49
C LYS A 110 -18.39 8.36 8.71
N GLN A 111 -17.63 8.42 7.61
CA GLN A 111 -16.21 8.78 7.62
C GLN A 111 -16.00 10.30 7.78
N ALA A 112 -15.00 10.71 8.57
CA ALA A 112 -14.65 12.12 8.70
C ALA A 112 -14.03 12.65 7.39
N PHE A 113 -14.55 13.77 6.90
CA PHE A 113 -14.06 14.44 5.70
C PHE A 113 -12.93 15.41 6.02
N GLY A 114 -12.77 15.77 7.29
CA GLY A 114 -11.64 16.57 7.76
C GLY A 114 -11.56 16.60 9.28
N TRP A 115 -10.42 17.08 9.75
CA TRP A 115 -10.14 17.29 11.17
C TRP A 115 -9.18 18.46 11.36
N SER A 116 -9.11 18.93 12.58
CA SER A 116 -8.14 19.95 12.98
C SER A 116 -6.76 19.34 13.21
N THR A 117 -5.69 20.00 12.75
CA THR A 117 -4.28 19.60 12.93
C THR A 117 -3.43 20.78 13.42
N ASN A 118 -2.21 20.54 13.93
CA ASN A 118 -1.27 21.62 14.27
C ASN A 118 -0.42 22.04 13.06
N GLU A 119 0.08 21.05 12.31
CA GLU A 119 0.73 21.19 11.02
C GLU A 119 -0.16 20.55 9.94
N THR A 120 -0.10 21.08 8.71
CA THR A 120 -0.81 20.47 7.60
C THR A 120 -0.20 19.11 7.24
N GLY A 121 -1.05 18.11 6.99
CA GLY A 121 -0.63 16.74 6.72
C GLY A 121 -0.33 15.91 7.98
N GLU A 122 -0.59 16.42 9.18
CA GLU A 122 -0.58 15.62 10.40
C GLU A 122 -1.89 14.85 10.62
N LYS A 123 -1.82 13.84 11.48
CA LYS A 123 -3.00 13.26 12.12
C LYS A 123 -3.70 14.32 13.00
N TRP A 124 -4.93 14.05 13.41
CA TRP A 124 -5.70 14.99 14.23
C TRP A 124 -4.95 15.39 15.51
N THR A 125 -5.10 16.65 15.90
CA THR A 125 -4.49 17.19 17.12
C THR A 125 -5.50 17.33 18.25
N GLN A 126 -4.99 17.51 19.46
CA GLN A 126 -5.76 17.88 20.63
C GLN A 126 -5.57 19.36 20.93
N HIS A 127 -6.66 20.09 21.07
CA HIS A 127 -6.68 21.51 21.41
C HIS A 127 -7.06 21.70 22.87
N ALA A 128 -6.20 22.35 23.64
CA ALA A 128 -6.53 22.79 24.99
C ALA A 128 -7.54 23.95 24.92
N ILE A 129 -8.71 23.78 25.53
CA ILE A 129 -9.75 24.80 25.51
C ILE A 129 -9.48 25.85 26.59
N SER A 130 -8.94 26.99 26.18
CA SER A 130 -8.95 28.26 26.94
C SER A 130 -9.49 29.44 26.12
N ASN A 131 -9.30 29.41 24.79
CA ASN A 131 -9.99 30.11 23.69
C ASN A 131 -9.20 29.77 22.41
N SER A 132 -9.51 28.64 21.76
CA SER A 132 -8.70 28.10 20.66
C SER A 132 -9.37 28.31 19.29
N ASN A 133 -8.56 28.71 18.31
CA ASN A 133 -8.95 28.66 16.89
C ASN A 133 -8.49 27.32 16.32
N ALA A 134 -9.39 26.60 15.65
CA ALA A 134 -9.08 25.32 15.02
C ALA A 134 -9.67 25.27 13.61
N ASP A 135 -8.83 25.42 12.58
CA ASP A 135 -9.29 25.31 11.20
C ASP A 135 -9.40 23.84 10.79
N ILE A 136 -10.40 23.52 9.97
CA ILE A 136 -10.65 22.18 9.43
C ILE A 136 -10.59 22.24 7.91
N ILE A 137 -9.81 21.33 7.33
CA ILE A 137 -9.73 21.17 5.88
C ILE A 137 -10.55 19.94 5.47
N LEU A 138 -11.54 20.12 4.60
CA LEU A 138 -12.39 19.05 4.10
C LEU A 138 -11.92 18.56 2.74
N ARG A 139 -11.75 17.23 2.63
CA ARG A 139 -11.33 16.55 1.41
C ARG A 139 -11.94 15.15 1.33
N LYS A 140 -12.15 14.70 0.10
CA LYS A 140 -12.65 13.36 -0.23
C LYS A 140 -11.81 12.79 -1.38
N PRO A 141 -11.43 11.52 -1.34
CA PRO A 141 -10.86 10.83 -2.49
C PRO A 141 -11.84 10.81 -3.67
N HIS A 142 -11.30 10.79 -4.89
CA HIS A 142 -12.08 10.66 -6.11
C HIS A 142 -12.56 9.23 -6.31
N SER A 143 -13.82 9.09 -6.73
CA SER A 143 -14.37 7.81 -7.17
C SER A 143 -13.73 7.37 -8.50
N PHE A 144 -13.47 6.07 -8.67
CA PHE A 144 -13.19 5.53 -10.01
C PHE A 144 -14.46 5.52 -10.87
N PHE A 145 -14.29 5.78 -12.18
CA PHE A 145 -15.36 5.73 -13.19
C PHE A 145 -16.53 6.70 -12.93
N ALA A 146 -16.24 7.89 -12.42
CA ALA A 146 -17.20 8.99 -12.44
C ALA A 146 -17.70 9.25 -13.89
N ILE A 147 -18.90 9.81 -14.03
CA ILE A 147 -19.50 10.05 -15.35
C ILE A 147 -18.56 10.93 -16.19
N GLY A 148 -18.23 10.51 -17.42
CA GLY A 148 -17.34 11.26 -18.31
C GLY A 148 -15.84 11.13 -18.01
N TYR A 149 -15.46 10.27 -17.06
CA TYR A 149 -14.06 9.97 -16.78
C TYR A 149 -13.38 9.24 -17.96
N PRO A 150 -12.15 9.61 -18.35
CA PRO A 150 -11.46 8.95 -19.46
C PRO A 150 -11.16 7.48 -19.14
N THR A 151 -11.52 6.58 -20.04
CA THR A 151 -11.36 5.13 -19.87
C THR A 151 -10.36 4.51 -20.84
N GLU A 152 -9.81 5.27 -21.78
CA GLU A 152 -8.92 4.74 -22.80
C GLU A 152 -7.95 5.79 -23.35
N THR A 153 -6.83 5.30 -23.86
CA THR A 153 -5.90 6.00 -24.75
C THR A 153 -5.57 5.04 -25.90
N ASP A 154 -4.80 5.49 -26.89
CA ASP A 154 -4.34 4.61 -27.98
C ASP A 154 -3.54 3.38 -27.50
N THR A 155 -3.00 3.43 -26.28
CA THR A 155 -2.09 2.41 -25.73
C THR A 155 -2.52 1.85 -24.39
N ALA A 156 -3.71 2.20 -23.89
CA ALA A 156 -4.20 1.73 -22.60
C ALA A 156 -5.72 1.73 -22.48
N ARG A 157 -6.22 0.89 -21.58
CA ARG A 157 -7.63 0.85 -21.20
C ARG A 157 -7.75 0.82 -19.69
N PHE A 158 -8.60 1.68 -19.15
CA PHE A 158 -9.01 1.70 -17.76
C PHE A 158 -10.48 1.30 -17.67
N TYR A 159 -10.75 0.15 -17.08
CA TYR A 159 -12.08 -0.46 -17.03
C TYR A 159 -12.27 -1.23 -15.73
N ARG A 160 -13.46 -1.81 -15.52
CA ARG A 160 -13.78 -2.57 -14.31
C ARG A 160 -14.18 -3.99 -14.68
N ILE A 161 -13.63 -4.98 -13.96
CA ILE A 161 -14.14 -6.35 -13.92
C ILE A 161 -14.85 -6.50 -12.58
N ASP A 162 -16.18 -6.50 -12.62
CA ASP A 162 -17.07 -6.49 -11.44
C ASP A 162 -16.74 -5.37 -10.44
N ARG A 163 -15.99 -5.67 -9.37
CA ARG A 163 -15.58 -4.69 -8.34
C ARG A 163 -14.12 -4.25 -8.47
N ILE A 164 -13.33 -4.90 -9.32
CA ILE A 164 -11.89 -4.65 -9.46
C ILE A 164 -11.63 -3.66 -10.59
N PRO A 165 -11.11 -2.45 -10.29
CA PRO A 165 -10.58 -1.55 -11.31
C PRO A 165 -9.35 -2.17 -11.97
N VAL A 166 -9.28 -2.14 -13.30
CA VAL A 166 -8.20 -2.70 -14.10
C VAL A 166 -7.63 -1.61 -15.00
N LEU A 167 -6.31 -1.41 -14.95
CA LEU A 167 -5.57 -0.60 -15.92
C LEU A 167 -4.70 -1.54 -16.77
N GLN A 168 -5.15 -1.75 -18.00
CA GLN A 168 -4.41 -2.48 -19.01
C GLN A 168 -3.52 -1.51 -19.78
N LEU A 169 -2.21 -1.77 -19.76
CA LEU A 169 -1.20 -0.95 -20.43
C LEU A 169 -0.55 -1.76 -21.55
N ASN A 170 -0.85 -1.38 -22.80
CA ASN A 170 -0.40 -2.05 -24.03
C ASN A 170 0.76 -1.31 -24.73
N ALA A 171 1.26 -0.22 -24.14
CA ALA A 171 2.29 0.60 -24.74
C ALA A 171 3.64 -0.13 -24.83
N SER A 172 4.34 0.04 -25.95
CA SER A 172 5.60 -0.67 -26.22
C SER A 172 6.82 -0.07 -25.50
N THR A 173 6.75 1.21 -25.11
CA THR A 173 7.86 1.90 -24.41
C THR A 173 7.46 2.25 -22.98
N PRO A 174 8.42 2.30 -22.02
CA PRO A 174 8.14 2.75 -20.67
C PRO A 174 7.54 4.16 -20.61
N SER A 175 7.99 5.08 -21.47
CA SER A 175 7.47 6.46 -21.52
C SER A 175 5.99 6.51 -21.93
N ASP A 176 5.61 5.78 -22.98
CA ASP A 176 4.22 5.77 -23.45
C ASP A 176 3.29 5.05 -22.47
N ARG A 177 3.80 3.99 -21.82
CA ARG A 177 3.10 3.29 -20.74
C ARG A 177 2.83 4.24 -19.58
N GLY A 178 3.87 4.96 -19.15
CA GLY A 178 3.78 5.97 -18.12
C GLY A 178 2.80 7.07 -18.49
N TYR A 179 2.87 7.59 -19.72
CA TYR A 179 1.94 8.63 -20.20
C TYR A 179 0.49 8.19 -20.09
N ALA A 180 0.16 7.00 -20.58
CA ALA A 180 -1.20 6.48 -20.50
C ALA A 180 -1.67 6.26 -19.05
N HIS A 181 -0.79 5.74 -18.19
CA HIS A 181 -1.06 5.60 -16.75
C HIS A 181 -1.36 6.96 -16.10
N GLY A 182 -0.46 7.93 -16.26
CA GLY A 182 -0.63 9.26 -15.70
C GLY A 182 -1.87 9.98 -16.23
N TYR A 183 -2.14 9.87 -17.53
CA TYR A 183 -3.32 10.47 -18.14
C TYR A 183 -4.60 9.84 -17.57
N LEU A 184 -4.72 8.51 -17.56
CA LEU A 184 -5.95 7.86 -17.09
C LEU A 184 -6.17 7.98 -15.58
N LEU A 185 -5.13 8.18 -14.76
CA LEU A 185 -5.25 8.13 -13.29
C LEU A 185 -4.83 9.40 -12.51
N ALA A 186 -4.58 10.53 -13.19
CA ALA A 186 -4.05 11.74 -12.52
C ALA A 186 -4.70 12.15 -11.18
N PRO A 187 -6.05 12.22 -11.03
CA PRO A 187 -6.69 12.55 -9.76
C PRO A 187 -6.40 11.52 -8.67
N HIS A 188 -6.46 10.22 -8.99
CA HIS A 188 -6.21 9.14 -8.03
C HIS A 188 -4.74 9.06 -7.61
N ILE A 189 -3.81 9.43 -8.50
CA ILE A 189 -2.39 9.59 -8.16
C ILE A 189 -2.22 10.69 -7.10
N LEU A 190 -2.92 11.83 -7.27
CA LEU A 190 -2.90 12.92 -6.29
C LEU A 190 -3.61 12.54 -4.98
N ASP A 191 -4.71 11.80 -5.04
CA ASP A 191 -5.38 11.30 -3.84
C ASP A 191 -4.47 10.40 -3.03
N TRP A 192 -3.83 9.42 -3.68
CA TRP A 192 -2.88 8.53 -3.00
C TRP A 192 -1.71 9.30 -2.40
N PHE A 193 -1.17 10.26 -3.15
CA PHE A 193 -0.13 11.16 -2.64
C PHE A 193 -0.58 11.90 -1.37
N TYR A 194 -1.76 12.50 -1.40
CA TYR A 194 -2.23 13.34 -0.31
C TYR A 194 -2.60 12.55 0.93
N PHE A 195 -3.46 11.56 0.75
CA PHE A 195 -4.11 10.89 1.86
C PHE A 195 -3.26 9.76 2.42
N TYR A 196 -2.58 9.01 1.55
CA TYR A 196 -1.70 7.96 2.02
C TYR A 196 -0.28 8.48 2.27
N LEU A 197 0.40 9.01 1.25
CA LEU A 197 1.82 9.35 1.40
C LEU A 197 2.01 10.48 2.42
N LEU A 198 1.36 11.63 2.22
CA LEU A 198 1.58 12.79 3.07
C LEU A 198 0.91 12.66 4.45
N GLU A 199 -0.39 12.36 4.48
CA GLU A 199 -1.22 12.36 5.69
C GLU A 199 -1.02 11.11 6.57
N GLU A 200 -1.17 9.89 6.02
CA GLU A 200 -1.03 8.67 6.83
C GLU A 200 0.44 8.24 7.03
N ASN A 201 1.23 8.21 5.95
CA ASN A 201 2.57 7.63 5.97
C ASN A 201 3.57 8.60 6.63
N PHE A 202 3.72 9.82 6.11
CA PHE A 202 4.64 10.79 6.71
C PHE A 202 4.04 11.46 7.95
N GLY A 203 2.75 11.79 7.93
CA GLY A 203 2.07 12.48 9.01
C GLY A 203 2.70 13.82 9.37
N SER A 204 3.44 14.43 8.43
CA SER A 204 4.11 15.74 8.57
C SER A 204 4.76 16.15 7.24
N ILE A 205 4.53 17.39 6.82
CA ILE A 205 5.23 18.00 5.67
C ILE A 205 6.72 18.09 5.93
N THR A 206 7.12 18.38 7.17
CA THR A 206 8.53 18.45 7.55
C THR A 206 9.22 17.10 7.31
N LYS A 207 8.64 16.00 7.80
CA LYS A 207 9.20 14.65 7.57
C LYS A 207 9.24 14.28 6.09
N TYR A 208 8.21 14.65 5.34
CA TYR A 208 8.18 14.45 3.89
C TYR A 208 9.31 15.22 3.17
N LYS A 209 9.54 16.48 3.53
CA LYS A 209 10.64 17.31 2.99
C LYS A 209 12.03 16.83 3.40
N GLU A 210 12.17 16.14 4.53
CA GLU A 210 13.44 15.51 4.87
C GLU A 210 13.72 14.31 3.96
N PHE A 211 12.68 13.52 3.63
CA PHE A 211 12.79 12.40 2.70
C PHE A 211 13.19 12.85 1.28
N TYR A 212 12.80 14.07 0.87
CA TYR A 212 13.17 14.68 -0.41
C TYR A 212 14.68 14.64 -0.69
N ALA A 213 15.49 14.90 0.34
CA ALA A 213 16.94 14.94 0.19
C ALA A 213 17.53 13.58 -0.22
N TYR A 214 16.82 12.48 0.03
CA TYR A 214 17.23 11.12 -0.32
C TYR A 214 16.65 10.66 -1.65
N VAL A 215 15.41 11.03 -1.95
CA VAL A 215 14.77 10.63 -3.21
C VAL A 215 15.22 11.42 -4.42
N ASP A 216 15.79 12.62 -4.22
CA ASP A 216 16.38 13.41 -5.30
C ASP A 216 17.49 12.59 -6.00
N PRO A 217 17.36 12.29 -7.31
CA PRO A 217 18.36 11.53 -8.06
C PRO A 217 19.78 12.14 -8.00
N SER A 218 19.91 13.45 -7.79
CA SER A 218 21.20 14.12 -7.66
C SER A 218 21.95 13.77 -6.38
N SER A 219 21.24 13.32 -5.33
CA SER A 219 21.83 12.85 -4.07
C SER A 219 22.60 11.54 -4.22
N LYS A 220 22.28 10.76 -5.27
CA LYS A 220 22.76 9.38 -5.50
C LYS A 220 22.49 8.42 -4.33
N PHE A 221 21.56 8.76 -3.44
CA PHE A 221 21.20 7.89 -2.33
C PHE A 221 20.45 6.65 -2.82
N PHE A 222 19.45 6.84 -3.68
CA PHE A 222 18.83 5.76 -4.44
C PHE A 222 19.37 5.69 -5.87
N HIS A 223 19.47 4.48 -6.40
CA HIS A 223 19.68 4.22 -7.82
C HIS A 223 18.33 3.97 -8.49
N TYR A 224 17.98 4.80 -9.47
CA TYR A 224 16.79 4.61 -10.28
C TYR A 224 17.20 4.17 -11.67
N PRO A 225 16.95 2.90 -12.07
CA PRO A 225 17.24 2.45 -13.42
C PRO A 225 16.48 3.29 -14.45
N THR A 226 17.12 3.54 -15.59
CA THR A 226 16.64 4.47 -16.62
C THR A 226 15.23 4.16 -17.08
N GLU A 227 14.87 2.88 -17.22
CA GLU A 227 13.54 2.49 -17.66
C GLU A 227 12.42 2.95 -16.72
N TYR A 228 12.66 2.91 -15.40
CA TYR A 228 11.68 3.35 -14.40
C TYR A 228 11.61 4.88 -14.36
N LEU A 229 12.76 5.57 -14.52
CA LEU A 229 12.75 7.03 -14.67
C LEU A 229 11.97 7.47 -15.91
N CYS A 230 12.14 6.78 -17.04
CA CYS A 230 11.37 7.05 -18.25
C CYS A 230 9.87 6.85 -18.04
N GLU A 231 9.47 5.78 -17.36
CA GLU A 231 8.06 5.52 -17.07
C GLU A 231 7.45 6.55 -16.12
N ILE A 232 8.15 6.90 -15.04
CA ILE A 232 7.68 7.91 -14.08
C ILE A 232 7.60 9.29 -14.74
N GLN A 233 8.54 9.62 -15.63
CA GLN A 233 8.49 10.86 -16.40
C GLN A 233 7.29 10.85 -17.34
N GLY A 234 7.00 9.69 -17.97
CA GLY A 234 5.78 9.46 -18.72
C GLY A 234 4.53 9.74 -17.89
N ILE A 235 4.45 9.19 -16.66
CA ILE A 235 3.33 9.42 -15.73
C ILE A 235 3.14 10.93 -15.52
N LEU A 236 4.18 11.67 -15.19
CA LEU A 236 4.08 13.11 -14.99
C LEU A 236 3.56 13.84 -16.25
N LEU A 237 4.06 13.48 -17.43
CA LEU A 237 3.61 14.07 -18.70
C LEU A 237 2.14 13.75 -18.99
N GLY A 238 1.71 12.52 -18.72
CA GLY A 238 0.32 12.09 -18.85
C GLY A 238 -0.60 12.86 -17.91
N MET A 239 -0.19 13.02 -16.65
CA MET A 239 -0.90 13.84 -15.67
C MET A 239 -1.00 15.30 -16.13
N GLN A 240 0.06 15.87 -16.69
CA GLN A 240 0.09 17.26 -17.19
C GLN A 240 -0.79 17.46 -18.43
N ALA A 241 -0.99 16.42 -19.24
CA ALA A 241 -1.85 16.48 -20.42
C ALA A 241 -3.36 16.45 -20.08
N ARG A 242 -3.73 16.16 -18.84
CA ARG A 242 -5.12 16.22 -18.37
C ARG A 242 -5.53 17.65 -18.04
N ILE A 243 -6.28 18.25 -18.97
CA ILE A 243 -6.78 19.63 -18.85
C ILE A 243 -7.73 19.83 -17.67
N ASP A 244 -8.42 18.78 -17.25
CA ASP A 244 -9.35 18.78 -16.13
C ASP A 244 -8.66 18.52 -14.78
N CYS A 245 -7.35 18.25 -14.75
CA CYS A 245 -6.62 17.92 -13.52
C CYS A 245 -5.54 18.96 -13.20
N LYS A 246 -5.75 19.78 -12.17
CA LYS A 246 -4.77 20.76 -11.68
C LYS A 246 -3.73 20.12 -10.76
N LEU A 247 -2.49 20.05 -11.24
CA LEU A 247 -1.35 19.45 -10.52
C LEU A 247 -0.68 20.41 -9.52
N TYR A 248 -1.41 20.86 -8.50
CA TYR A 248 -0.87 21.75 -7.47
C TYR A 248 -1.01 21.16 -6.06
N LEU A 249 0.09 21.21 -5.30
CA LEU A 249 0.15 20.72 -3.93
C LEU A 249 0.00 21.88 -2.94
N HIS A 250 -1.20 22.09 -2.41
CA HIS A 250 -1.54 23.22 -1.53
C HIS A 250 -0.67 23.31 -0.27
N GLU A 251 -0.38 22.16 0.32
CA GLU A 251 0.44 21.94 1.52
C GLU A 251 1.88 22.35 1.33
N LEU A 252 2.40 22.01 0.15
CA LEU A 252 3.78 22.28 -0.21
C LEU A 252 3.92 23.62 -0.93
N LYS A 253 2.80 24.28 -1.25
CA LYS A 253 2.70 25.55 -1.98
C LYS A 253 3.47 25.54 -3.29
N ARG A 254 3.42 24.43 -4.02
CA ARG A 254 4.11 24.25 -5.31
C ARG A 254 3.38 23.26 -6.22
N PRO A 255 3.69 23.23 -7.53
CA PRO A 255 3.22 22.18 -8.42
C PRO A 255 3.70 20.79 -8.00
N PHE A 256 2.89 19.77 -8.26
CA PHE A 256 3.29 18.36 -8.22
C PHE A 256 4.31 18.10 -9.35
N ASN A 257 5.36 17.34 -9.06
CA ASN A 257 6.47 17.10 -9.98
C ASN A 257 7.08 15.70 -9.81
N MET A 258 8.15 15.44 -10.56
CA MET A 258 8.83 14.15 -10.63
C MET A 258 9.28 13.61 -9.27
N ILE A 259 9.74 14.49 -8.37
CA ILE A 259 10.23 14.07 -7.04
C ILE A 259 9.07 13.52 -6.20
N ASP A 260 7.86 14.05 -6.36
CA ASP A 260 6.67 13.51 -5.68
C ASP A 260 6.39 12.07 -6.10
N LEU A 261 6.48 11.76 -7.40
CA LEU A 261 6.29 10.39 -7.91
C LEU A 261 7.43 9.46 -7.51
N LEU A 262 8.67 9.93 -7.48
CA LEU A 262 9.80 9.15 -6.97
C LEU A 262 9.63 8.84 -5.48
N ALA A 263 9.16 9.82 -4.70
CA ALA A 263 8.84 9.64 -3.30
C ALA A 263 7.71 8.63 -3.10
N MET A 264 6.64 8.68 -3.92
CA MET A 264 5.58 7.67 -3.93
C MET A 264 6.14 6.28 -4.22
N ASN A 265 6.96 6.12 -5.25
CA ASN A 265 7.48 4.80 -5.62
C ASN A 265 8.59 4.26 -4.71
N SER A 266 9.15 5.10 -3.84
CA SER A 266 10.24 4.75 -2.92
C SER A 266 9.79 4.84 -1.46
N TYR A 267 8.50 4.99 -1.17
CA TYR A 267 8.02 5.27 0.18
C TYR A 267 8.41 4.21 1.21
N ILE A 268 8.45 2.93 0.80
CA ILE A 268 8.90 1.81 1.64
C ILE A 268 10.38 1.94 2.03
N GLU A 269 11.19 2.57 1.17
CA GLU A 269 12.62 2.80 1.36
C GLU A 269 12.90 3.81 2.46
N ARG A 270 11.89 4.52 2.98
CA ARG A 270 12.07 5.38 4.18
C ARG A 270 12.66 4.60 5.36
N ARG A 271 12.37 3.28 5.45
CA ARG A 271 12.91 2.36 6.46
C ARG A 271 14.44 2.24 6.36
N THR A 272 15.02 2.58 5.21
CA THR A 272 16.47 2.66 5.00
C THR A 272 17.10 3.91 5.62
N ILE A 273 16.34 5.00 5.70
CA ILE A 273 16.85 6.31 6.09
C ILE A 273 16.70 6.52 7.59
N ARG A 274 15.57 6.08 8.15
CA ARG A 274 15.28 6.15 9.58
C ARG A 274 15.03 4.74 10.10
N SER A 275 15.76 4.37 11.15
CA SER A 275 15.32 3.34 12.09
C SER A 275 14.17 3.92 12.91
N ASP A 276 13.06 4.30 12.28
CA ASP A 276 11.89 4.63 13.06
C ASP A 276 11.35 3.34 13.68
N ALA A 277 11.01 3.41 14.96
CA ALA A 277 10.07 2.47 15.51
C ALA A 277 8.72 2.87 14.91
N ARG A 278 8.35 2.32 13.75
CA ARG A 278 6.95 2.37 13.34
C ARG A 278 6.13 1.85 14.53
N THR A 279 5.17 2.63 14.99
CA THR A 279 4.18 2.17 15.97
C THR A 279 3.20 1.18 15.35
N ASP A 280 3.18 1.10 14.02
CA ASP A 280 2.32 0.21 13.26
C ASP A 280 3.18 -0.86 12.57
N ASP A 281 3.20 -2.05 13.16
CA ASP A 281 3.83 -3.22 12.55
C ASP A 281 3.15 -3.51 11.21
N PRO A 282 3.87 -3.53 10.06
CA PRO A 282 3.31 -4.00 8.80
C PRO A 282 2.91 -5.47 8.94
N ASN A 283 1.78 -5.88 8.34
CA ASN A 283 1.13 -7.16 8.69
C ASN A 283 0.86 -8.13 7.54
N CYS A 284 1.65 -8.10 6.49
CA CYS A 284 1.48 -9.03 5.37
C CYS A 284 1.64 -10.50 5.80
N SER A 285 0.83 -11.40 5.23
CA SER A 285 0.87 -12.84 5.49
C SER A 285 0.76 -13.60 4.18
N GLN A 286 1.54 -14.67 4.03
CA GLN A 286 1.59 -15.45 2.79
C GLN A 286 1.66 -16.95 3.03
N VAL A 287 0.99 -17.69 2.14
CA VAL A 287 0.97 -19.16 2.10
C VAL A 287 1.19 -19.61 0.66
N VAL A 288 2.04 -20.60 0.45
CA VAL A 288 2.19 -21.30 -0.83
C VAL A 288 2.16 -22.79 -0.55
N VAL A 289 1.37 -23.53 -1.32
CA VAL A 289 1.34 -24.99 -1.34
C VAL A 289 1.39 -25.48 -2.79
N GLY A 290 1.95 -26.66 -3.01
CA GLY A 290 2.04 -27.22 -4.36
C GLY A 290 2.29 -28.71 -4.41
N ASN A 291 2.53 -29.20 -5.62
CA ASN A 291 2.96 -30.56 -5.92
C ASN A 291 2.06 -31.62 -5.26
N THR A 292 2.60 -32.38 -4.31
CA THR A 292 1.88 -33.50 -3.67
C THR A 292 0.75 -33.05 -2.74
N LEU A 293 0.69 -31.77 -2.39
CA LEU A 293 -0.33 -31.21 -1.51
C LEU A 293 -1.62 -30.83 -2.23
N THR A 294 -1.60 -30.66 -3.56
CA THR A 294 -2.69 -30.09 -4.35
C THR A 294 -3.13 -31.03 -5.47
N ALA A 295 -4.38 -30.85 -5.94
CA ALA A 295 -4.88 -31.62 -7.06
C ALA A 295 -4.12 -31.25 -8.34
N ASP A 296 -3.80 -32.25 -9.15
CA ASP A 296 -3.11 -32.09 -10.45
C ASP A 296 -1.73 -31.40 -10.34
N GLN A 297 -1.13 -31.41 -9.13
CA GLN A 297 0.17 -30.80 -8.83
C GLN A 297 0.24 -29.28 -9.10
N ARG A 298 -0.91 -28.60 -9.16
CA ARG A 298 -0.97 -27.14 -9.33
C ARG A 298 -0.34 -26.43 -8.13
N ILE A 299 0.16 -25.22 -8.31
CA ILE A 299 0.56 -24.37 -7.17
C ILE A 299 -0.62 -23.50 -6.77
N ILE A 300 -0.88 -23.42 -5.47
CA ILE A 300 -1.85 -22.47 -4.90
C ILE A 300 -1.09 -21.57 -3.94
N ALA A 301 -1.08 -20.28 -4.24
CA ALA A 301 -0.39 -19.26 -3.46
C ALA A 301 -1.39 -18.19 -3.03
N GLY A 302 -1.22 -17.61 -1.85
CA GLY A 302 -2.10 -16.57 -1.37
C GLY A 302 -1.41 -15.59 -0.43
N ARG A 303 -1.87 -14.34 -0.45
CA ARG A 303 -1.33 -13.23 0.34
C ARG A 303 -2.43 -12.34 0.88
N ASN A 304 -2.31 -11.98 2.15
CA ASN A 304 -2.95 -10.80 2.74
C ASN A 304 -1.98 -9.62 2.69
N MET A 305 -2.44 -8.49 2.15
CA MET A 305 -1.74 -7.21 2.26
C MET A 305 -2.33 -6.38 3.40
N ASP A 306 -1.48 -6.10 4.38
CA ASP A 306 -1.81 -5.27 5.53
C ASP A 306 -0.66 -4.28 5.76
N GLY A 307 -0.94 -2.99 5.93
CA GLY A 307 0.08 -2.02 6.33
C GLY A 307 -0.08 -0.60 5.80
N GLU A 308 -0.94 -0.42 4.82
CA GLU A 308 -1.26 0.85 4.19
C GLU A 308 -2.62 1.37 4.69
N CYS A 309 -3.03 1.01 5.91
CA CYS A 309 -4.33 1.40 6.46
C CYS A 309 -4.41 2.88 6.78
N ASP A 310 -4.97 3.67 5.85
CA ASP A 310 -5.27 5.08 6.05
C ASP A 310 -6.73 5.29 6.49
N ILE A 311 -6.94 6.29 7.34
CA ILE A 311 -8.27 6.64 7.86
C ILE A 311 -9.26 6.98 6.73
N ARG A 312 -8.78 7.36 5.54
CA ARG A 312 -9.59 7.71 4.37
C ARG A 312 -9.87 6.53 3.45
N ARG A 313 -9.34 5.34 3.76
CA ARG A 313 -9.47 4.12 2.96
C ARG A 313 -9.04 4.32 1.50
N VAL A 314 -8.10 5.23 1.25
CA VAL A 314 -7.59 5.54 -0.09
C VAL A 314 -6.85 4.35 -0.66
N THR A 315 -6.13 3.60 0.16
CA THR A 315 -5.39 2.43 -0.31
C THR A 315 -6.33 1.32 -0.76
N VAL A 316 -7.48 1.14 -0.12
CA VAL A 316 -8.53 0.22 -0.59
C VAL A 316 -9.29 0.81 -1.79
N SER A 317 -9.82 2.03 -1.67
CA SER A 317 -10.68 2.66 -2.70
C SER A 317 -9.96 2.97 -4.01
N THR A 318 -8.63 3.08 -3.98
CA THR A 318 -7.80 3.25 -5.18
C THR A 318 -7.01 2.00 -5.56
N THR A 319 -7.25 0.84 -4.94
CA THR A 319 -6.61 -0.42 -5.36
C THR A 319 -6.94 -0.72 -6.83
N LEU A 320 -5.90 -1.08 -7.59
CA LEU A 320 -5.96 -1.28 -9.03
C LEU A 320 -5.21 -2.56 -9.42
N LEU A 321 -5.82 -3.35 -10.31
CA LEU A 321 -5.11 -4.41 -11.01
C LEU A 321 -4.47 -3.84 -12.28
N PHE A 322 -3.14 -3.77 -12.29
CA PHE A 322 -2.37 -3.47 -13.48
C PHE A 322 -2.25 -4.73 -14.34
N ALA A 323 -2.58 -4.63 -15.61
CA ALA A 323 -2.32 -5.66 -16.62
C ALA A 323 -1.32 -5.10 -17.64
N ILE A 324 -0.05 -5.48 -17.52
CA ILE A 324 1.04 -4.89 -18.28
C ILE A 324 1.42 -5.80 -19.42
N ASN A 325 1.20 -5.33 -20.64
CA ASN A 325 1.63 -6.02 -21.84
C ASN A 325 3.11 -5.73 -22.08
N SER A 326 3.89 -6.76 -22.38
CA SER A 326 5.24 -6.59 -22.88
C SER A 326 5.17 -6.44 -24.40
N SER A 327 5.98 -5.55 -24.98
CA SER A 327 6.03 -5.49 -26.44
C SER A 327 6.60 -6.81 -26.97
N SER A 328 6.10 -7.32 -28.09
CA SER A 328 6.62 -8.54 -28.73
C SER A 328 8.10 -8.42 -29.14
N ALA A 329 8.63 -7.20 -29.21
CA ALA A 329 10.05 -6.92 -29.42
C ALA A 329 10.89 -7.02 -28.14
N SER A 330 10.27 -6.89 -26.97
CA SER A 330 10.93 -7.09 -25.68
C SER A 330 11.03 -8.59 -25.35
N LYS A 331 12.12 -9.00 -24.71
CA LYS A 331 12.24 -10.34 -24.11
C LYS A 331 11.56 -10.44 -22.75
N GLU A 332 10.67 -9.50 -22.44
CA GLU A 332 10.00 -9.39 -21.15
C GLU A 332 8.65 -10.10 -21.20
N TYR A 333 8.21 -10.62 -20.06
CA TYR A 333 6.92 -11.30 -19.92
C TYR A 333 5.80 -10.30 -19.62
N ARG A 334 4.61 -10.58 -20.15
CA ARG A 334 3.36 -9.94 -19.68
C ARG A 334 3.17 -10.28 -18.20
N TYR A 335 2.66 -9.33 -17.44
CA TYR A 335 2.40 -9.56 -16.03
C TYR A 335 1.23 -8.75 -15.51
N VAL A 336 0.70 -9.20 -14.38
CA VAL A 336 -0.30 -8.48 -13.62
C VAL A 336 0.26 -8.11 -12.25
N SER A 337 -0.19 -6.98 -11.72
CA SER A 337 0.20 -6.50 -10.39
C SER A 337 -0.97 -5.83 -9.70
N LEU A 338 -1.23 -6.19 -8.45
CA LEU A 338 -2.20 -5.50 -7.61
C LEU A 338 -1.45 -4.43 -6.82
N SER A 339 -1.76 -3.16 -7.10
CA SER A 339 -1.03 -1.99 -6.58
C SER A 339 -1.92 -0.73 -6.62
N TRP A 340 -1.32 0.44 -6.55
CA TRP A 340 -1.99 1.75 -6.51
C TRP A 340 -1.59 2.66 -7.68
N PRO A 341 -2.42 3.66 -8.00
CA PRO A 341 -2.13 4.67 -9.01
C PRO A 341 -0.78 5.36 -8.78
N GLY A 342 -0.02 5.53 -9.85
CA GLY A 342 1.29 6.18 -9.86
C GLY A 342 2.46 5.24 -9.53
N MET A 343 2.17 3.99 -9.16
CA MET A 343 3.20 2.98 -8.89
C MET A 343 3.68 2.28 -10.17
N VAL A 344 5.00 2.17 -10.33
CA VAL A 344 5.67 1.36 -11.37
C VAL A 344 6.37 0.13 -10.79
N GLY A 345 6.61 0.13 -9.49
CA GLY A 345 7.13 -1.01 -8.74
C GLY A 345 6.03 -2.03 -8.40
N VAL A 346 6.42 -3.30 -8.25
CA VAL A 346 5.52 -4.40 -7.89
C VAL A 346 5.81 -4.87 -6.47
N LEU A 347 4.76 -4.93 -5.64
CA LEU A 347 4.76 -5.62 -4.36
C LEU A 347 3.96 -6.92 -4.41
N SER A 348 3.04 -7.04 -5.37
CA SER A 348 2.18 -8.20 -5.52
C SER A 348 1.90 -8.50 -6.98
N GLY A 349 2.52 -9.52 -7.57
CA GLY A 349 2.34 -9.80 -8.99
C GLY A 349 2.60 -11.23 -9.44
N VAL A 350 2.08 -11.52 -10.63
CA VAL A 350 2.22 -12.80 -11.35
C VAL A 350 2.48 -12.52 -12.82
N ASN A 351 3.40 -13.25 -13.45
CA ASN A 351 3.64 -13.14 -14.89
C ASN A 351 2.98 -14.27 -15.69
N GLU A 352 2.93 -14.13 -17.01
CA GLU A 352 2.27 -15.09 -17.92
C GLU A 352 2.88 -16.50 -17.91
N THR A 353 4.11 -16.65 -17.39
CA THR A 353 4.74 -17.98 -17.26
C THR A 353 4.31 -18.71 -15.99
N GLY A 354 3.63 -18.02 -15.07
CA GLY A 354 3.23 -18.51 -13.75
C GLY A 354 4.24 -18.19 -12.66
N PHE A 355 5.05 -17.14 -12.80
CA PHE A 355 5.99 -16.72 -11.75
C PHE A 355 5.26 -15.81 -10.77
N TYR A 356 5.03 -16.31 -9.56
CA TYR A 356 4.44 -15.57 -8.45
C TYR A 356 5.54 -14.85 -7.66
N SER A 357 5.35 -13.57 -7.38
CA SER A 357 6.27 -12.77 -6.57
C SER A 357 5.51 -11.77 -5.72
N MET A 358 5.58 -11.91 -4.40
CA MET A 358 4.94 -10.97 -3.48
C MET A 358 5.84 -10.62 -2.29
N GLU A 359 5.82 -9.35 -1.89
CA GLU A 359 6.60 -8.79 -0.79
C GLU A 359 5.82 -8.81 0.53
N ASN A 360 6.52 -9.12 1.62
CA ASN A 360 6.15 -8.70 2.95
C ASN A 360 7.27 -7.79 3.47
N ALA A 361 6.91 -6.72 4.19
CA ALA A 361 7.89 -5.95 4.91
C ALA A 361 8.65 -6.85 5.91
N GLY A 362 9.98 -6.79 5.87
CA GLY A 362 10.86 -7.53 6.78
C GLY A 362 11.65 -6.62 7.72
N PRO A 363 12.32 -7.20 8.72
CA PRO A 363 13.26 -6.49 9.57
C PRO A 363 14.53 -6.11 8.80
N SER A 364 15.31 -5.21 9.39
CA SER A 364 16.64 -4.83 8.90
C SER A 364 17.58 -4.71 10.08
N GLN A 365 18.85 -5.05 9.88
CA GLN A 365 19.89 -4.78 10.87
C GLN A 365 19.95 -3.29 11.21
N ILE A 366 20.25 -2.99 12.47
CA ILE A 366 20.59 -1.65 12.91
C ILE A 366 21.97 -1.32 12.37
N GLY A 367 22.08 -0.27 11.57
CA GLY A 367 23.36 0.19 11.05
C GLY A 367 23.23 1.45 10.21
N GLY A 368 24.34 1.88 9.60
CA GLY A 368 24.40 3.11 8.82
C GLY A 368 23.69 3.02 7.46
N GLN A 369 23.47 4.18 6.85
CA GLN A 369 22.80 4.30 5.55
C GLN A 369 23.71 3.79 4.42
N ILE A 370 23.11 3.15 3.41
CA ILE A 370 23.78 2.67 2.19
C ILE A 370 23.24 3.45 0.99
N LYS A 371 24.16 4.07 0.24
CA LYS A 371 23.86 4.78 -1.01
C LYS A 371 23.88 3.83 -2.21
N GLY A 372 23.14 4.20 -3.24
CA GLY A 372 22.99 3.44 -4.48
C GLY A 372 21.99 2.30 -4.41
N LEU A 373 21.15 2.24 -3.37
CA LEU A 373 20.09 1.22 -3.27
C LEU A 373 19.05 1.44 -4.37
N THR A 374 18.69 0.37 -5.08
CA THR A 374 17.53 0.40 -5.96
C THR A 374 16.27 0.13 -5.13
N PRO A 375 15.19 0.91 -5.28
CA PRO A 375 13.91 0.60 -4.62
C PRO A 375 13.52 -0.86 -4.85
N VAL A 376 13.21 -1.58 -3.77
CA VAL A 376 13.08 -3.04 -3.83
C VAL A 376 11.89 -3.49 -4.67
N SER A 377 10.85 -2.66 -4.76
CA SER A 377 9.71 -2.87 -5.65
C SER A 377 10.11 -2.86 -7.14
N TYR A 378 11.16 -2.13 -7.52
CA TYR A 378 11.68 -2.13 -8.90
C TYR A 378 12.50 -3.39 -9.18
N VAL A 379 13.21 -3.90 -8.17
CA VAL A 379 13.92 -5.18 -8.27
C VAL A 379 12.93 -6.31 -8.45
N ALA A 380 11.83 -6.30 -7.69
CA ALA A 380 10.73 -7.25 -7.83
C ALA A 380 10.05 -7.17 -9.21
N THR A 381 9.77 -5.97 -9.72
CA THR A 381 9.27 -5.79 -11.09
C THR A 381 10.25 -6.36 -12.12
N HIS A 382 11.55 -6.14 -11.93
CA HIS A 382 12.57 -6.69 -12.83
C HIS A 382 12.56 -8.23 -12.84
N ALA A 383 12.49 -8.86 -11.67
CA ALA A 383 12.36 -10.31 -11.56
C ALA A 383 11.08 -10.79 -12.27
N LEU A 384 9.94 -10.16 -11.97
CA LEU A 384 8.64 -10.54 -12.53
C LEU A 384 8.60 -10.48 -14.06
N ARG A 385 9.21 -9.45 -14.67
CA ARG A 385 9.20 -9.28 -16.13
C ARG A 385 10.27 -10.09 -16.87
N THR A 386 11.26 -10.65 -16.18
CA THR A 386 12.41 -11.32 -16.84
C THR A 386 12.53 -12.82 -16.54
N LEU A 387 11.95 -13.29 -15.44
CA LEU A 387 12.11 -14.66 -14.99
C LEU A 387 11.01 -15.57 -15.50
N ASN A 388 11.41 -16.75 -16.00
CA ASN A 388 10.49 -17.77 -16.51
C ASN A 388 10.21 -18.82 -15.43
N ALA A 389 8.96 -18.95 -15.01
CA ALA A 389 8.57 -19.88 -13.95
C ALA A 389 8.81 -21.37 -14.30
N ARG A 390 8.97 -21.70 -15.58
CA ARG A 390 9.16 -23.09 -16.01
C ARG A 390 10.60 -23.56 -15.98
N SER A 391 11.55 -22.63 -15.86
CA SER A 391 12.99 -22.95 -15.92
C SER A 391 13.82 -22.28 -14.84
N ILE A 392 13.23 -21.38 -14.06
CA ILE A 392 13.95 -20.64 -13.01
C ILE A 392 14.48 -21.59 -11.93
N THR A 393 15.74 -21.37 -11.57
CA THR A 393 16.35 -21.95 -10.37
C THR A 393 16.42 -20.94 -9.23
N LYS A 394 16.72 -21.43 -8.03
CA LYS A 394 17.03 -20.59 -6.87
C LYS A 394 18.18 -19.61 -7.14
N ASP A 395 19.20 -20.04 -7.90
CA ASP A 395 20.37 -19.22 -8.23
C ASP A 395 20.04 -18.15 -9.27
N ASP A 396 19.17 -18.44 -10.22
CA ASP A 396 18.69 -17.43 -11.19
C ASP A 396 17.93 -16.30 -10.47
N MET A 397 17.08 -16.64 -9.49
CA MET A 397 16.39 -15.61 -8.70
C MET A 397 17.41 -14.79 -7.90
N LYS A 398 18.34 -15.47 -7.22
CA LYS A 398 19.40 -14.80 -6.45
C LYS A 398 20.16 -13.81 -7.34
N ALA A 399 20.56 -14.23 -8.54
CA ALA A 399 21.25 -13.39 -9.52
C ALA A 399 20.40 -12.20 -9.98
N ALA A 400 19.09 -12.37 -10.15
CA ALA A 400 18.19 -11.29 -10.54
C ALA A 400 18.15 -10.15 -9.52
N PHE A 401 18.18 -10.46 -8.22
CA PHE A 401 18.26 -9.45 -7.16
C PHE A 401 19.69 -8.90 -6.98
N GLU A 402 20.72 -9.76 -7.05
CA GLU A 402 22.12 -9.33 -6.90
C GLU A 402 22.59 -8.37 -8.01
N LYS A 403 21.93 -8.39 -9.17
CA LYS A 403 22.14 -7.40 -10.25
C LYS A 403 21.95 -5.94 -9.78
N PHE A 404 21.17 -5.70 -8.73
CA PHE A 404 20.89 -4.38 -8.18
C PHE A 404 21.70 -4.08 -6.90
N THR A 405 22.75 -4.87 -6.65
CA THR A 405 23.71 -4.58 -5.57
C THR A 405 24.31 -3.18 -5.77
N PRO A 406 24.30 -2.31 -4.75
CA PRO A 406 24.84 -0.96 -4.88
C PRO A 406 26.34 -0.94 -5.25
N ASP A 407 26.73 0.09 -6.01
CA ASP A 407 28.15 0.36 -6.26
C ASP A 407 28.86 0.69 -4.94
N SER A 408 29.83 -0.14 -4.57
CA SER A 408 30.60 0.01 -3.33
C SER A 408 31.35 1.35 -3.27
N THR A 409 31.70 1.94 -4.41
CA THR A 409 32.43 3.22 -4.46
C THR A 409 31.60 4.42 -3.97
N LEU A 410 30.26 4.33 -4.02
CA LEU A 410 29.35 5.37 -3.51
C LEU A 410 29.34 5.45 -1.98
N ASN A 411 29.87 4.43 -1.30
CA ASN A 411 29.80 4.28 0.14
C ASN A 411 31.14 4.57 0.84
N ASN A 412 32.10 5.20 0.15
CA ASN A 412 33.43 5.55 0.65
C ASN A 412 33.47 6.74 1.64
N ASP A 413 32.34 7.37 1.93
CA ASP A 413 32.25 8.52 2.85
C ASP A 413 32.21 8.03 4.31
N SER A 414 33.09 8.56 5.16
CA SER A 414 33.17 8.21 6.60
C SER A 414 31.94 8.63 7.42
N LYS A 415 31.03 9.43 6.84
CA LYS A 415 29.70 9.70 7.40
C LYS A 415 28.67 8.61 7.09
N CYS A 416 28.91 7.81 6.06
CA CYS A 416 28.24 6.52 5.87
C CYS A 416 29.00 5.48 6.73
N TRP A 417 28.37 4.37 7.11
CA TRP A 417 28.97 3.35 7.98
C TRP A 417 30.43 3.01 7.60
N PRO A 418 31.34 2.67 8.54
CA PRO A 418 32.74 2.39 8.22
C PRO A 418 32.86 1.44 7.02
N THR A 419 33.43 1.97 5.94
CA THR A 419 33.42 1.46 4.58
C THR A 419 33.82 -0.02 4.48
N ASP A 420 34.84 -0.40 5.26
CA ASP A 420 35.39 -1.76 5.26
C ASP A 420 34.44 -2.78 5.89
N LYS A 421 33.61 -2.37 6.86
CA LYS A 421 32.58 -3.23 7.47
C LYS A 421 31.37 -3.36 6.58
N ALA A 422 30.86 -2.25 6.02
CA ALA A 422 29.69 -2.29 5.14
C ALA A 422 29.90 -3.21 3.93
N ILE A 423 31.04 -3.08 3.23
CA ILE A 423 31.35 -3.87 2.04
C ILE A 423 31.60 -5.35 2.38
N SER A 424 32.31 -5.64 3.47
CA SER A 424 32.57 -7.03 3.87
C SER A 424 31.33 -7.77 4.40
N GLU A 425 30.29 -7.01 4.79
CA GLU A 425 29.01 -7.53 5.27
C GLU A 425 27.99 -7.74 4.14
N LEU A 426 28.10 -7.05 2.99
CA LEU A 426 27.26 -7.28 1.80
C LEU A 426 27.38 -8.72 1.30
N LYS A 427 26.41 -9.56 1.67
CA LYS A 427 26.38 -10.98 1.30
C LYS A 427 25.00 -11.40 0.85
N GLY A 428 24.90 -11.79 -0.42
CA GLY A 428 23.64 -12.25 -1.01
C GLY A 428 22.77 -11.09 -1.52
N PRO A 429 21.51 -11.39 -1.91
CA PRO A 429 20.57 -10.40 -2.41
C PRO A 429 20.24 -9.32 -1.38
N ILE A 430 20.23 -8.06 -1.81
CA ILE A 430 19.96 -6.90 -0.95
C ILE A 430 18.51 -6.44 -1.13
N CYS A 431 17.85 -6.13 -0.02
CA CYS A 431 16.53 -5.50 0.02
C CYS A 431 16.61 -4.29 0.97
N GLY A 432 16.80 -3.09 0.42
CA GLY A 432 17.02 -1.86 1.18
C GLY A 432 16.23 -1.76 2.49
N PRO A 433 14.90 -1.83 2.47
CA PRO A 433 14.09 -1.52 3.63
C PRO A 433 13.91 -2.69 4.60
N GLY A 434 14.51 -3.85 4.32
CA GLY A 434 14.15 -5.12 4.92
C GLY A 434 12.89 -5.69 4.27
N SER A 435 13.02 -6.79 3.54
CA SER A 435 11.91 -7.41 2.80
C SER A 435 11.99 -8.94 2.83
N ILE A 436 10.81 -9.54 2.75
CA ILE A 436 10.58 -10.97 2.62
C ILE A 436 9.81 -11.17 1.33
N PHE A 437 10.47 -11.65 0.28
CA PHE A 437 9.77 -12.01 -0.95
C PHE A 437 9.46 -13.49 -0.96
N VAL A 438 8.19 -13.83 -1.15
CA VAL A 438 7.77 -15.20 -1.41
C VAL A 438 7.59 -15.36 -2.90
N PHE A 439 8.18 -16.42 -3.42
CA PHE A 439 8.11 -16.79 -4.82
C PHE A 439 7.51 -18.17 -4.97
N ALA A 440 6.77 -18.36 -6.05
CA ALA A 440 6.26 -19.66 -6.45
C ALA A 440 6.36 -19.83 -7.96
N THR A 441 6.58 -21.07 -8.40
CA THR A 441 6.98 -21.38 -9.76
C THR A 441 6.42 -22.72 -10.23
N ILE A 442 5.99 -22.78 -11.49
CA ILE A 442 5.49 -24.00 -12.15
C ILE A 442 6.70 -24.71 -12.78
N SER A 443 7.54 -25.33 -11.95
CA SER A 443 8.73 -26.05 -12.42
C SER A 443 8.68 -27.51 -11.97
N ASP A 444 9.08 -28.43 -12.85
CA ASP A 444 9.26 -29.85 -12.55
C ASP A 444 10.50 -30.09 -11.64
N GLN A 445 11.25 -29.04 -11.30
CA GLN A 445 12.42 -29.12 -10.43
C GLN A 445 12.03 -29.12 -8.95
N GLU A 446 12.91 -29.67 -8.10
CA GLU A 446 12.73 -29.64 -6.65
C GLU A 446 12.57 -28.20 -6.11
N ASN A 447 11.56 -27.99 -5.27
CA ASN A 447 11.17 -26.72 -4.63
C ASN A 447 10.48 -25.72 -5.57
N SER A 448 9.19 -25.91 -5.79
CA SER A 448 8.29 -24.99 -6.52
C SER A 448 8.02 -23.66 -5.80
N ALA A 449 8.60 -23.44 -4.62
CA ALA A 449 8.49 -22.20 -3.88
C ALA A 449 9.77 -21.92 -3.08
N PHE A 450 10.08 -20.63 -2.90
CA PHE A 450 11.21 -20.16 -2.09
C PHE A 450 10.91 -18.77 -1.49
N VAL A 451 11.60 -18.46 -0.39
CA VAL A 451 11.52 -17.14 0.26
C VAL A 451 12.88 -16.48 0.27
N LEU A 452 12.97 -15.26 -0.25
CA LEU A 452 14.10 -14.38 -0.03
C LEU A 452 13.86 -13.57 1.24
N GLU A 453 14.77 -13.68 2.19
CA GLU A 453 14.84 -12.84 3.39
C GLU A 453 16.08 -11.94 3.25
N GLY A 454 15.88 -10.64 3.10
CA GLY A 454 16.98 -9.71 2.86
C GLY A 454 16.78 -8.34 3.49
N ASP A 455 17.87 -7.70 3.85
CA ASP A 455 17.93 -6.30 4.26
C ASP A 455 18.95 -5.53 3.42
N ARG A 456 19.29 -4.30 3.82
CA ARG A 456 20.27 -3.47 3.12
C ARG A 456 21.69 -4.05 3.09
N TYR A 457 22.02 -4.99 3.98
CA TYR A 457 23.35 -5.59 4.12
C TYR A 457 23.45 -6.97 3.47
N GLY A 458 22.37 -7.49 2.90
CA GLY A 458 22.38 -8.78 2.21
C GLY A 458 21.14 -9.60 2.51
N GLY A 459 21.25 -10.91 2.31
CA GLY A 459 20.09 -11.77 2.46
C GLY A 459 20.38 -13.22 2.14
N CYS A 460 19.37 -14.06 2.38
CA CYS A 460 19.42 -15.46 2.08
C CYS A 460 18.09 -15.99 1.54
N LEU A 461 18.18 -17.12 0.84
CA LEU A 461 17.03 -17.84 0.32
C LEU A 461 16.74 -19.06 1.17
N ARG A 462 15.48 -19.25 1.58
CA ARG A 462 15.00 -20.47 2.22
C ARG A 462 13.95 -21.21 1.39
N THR A 463 13.93 -22.52 1.54
CA THR A 463 12.93 -23.45 0.98
C THR A 463 12.01 -23.98 2.09
N SER A 464 11.01 -24.77 1.72
CA SER A 464 9.96 -25.30 2.62
C SER A 464 10.45 -26.10 3.82
N LEU A 465 11.57 -26.81 3.69
CA LEU A 465 12.14 -27.64 4.77
C LEU A 465 13.19 -26.92 5.63
N GLN A 466 13.45 -25.65 5.37
CA GLN A 466 14.47 -24.87 6.07
C GLN A 466 13.89 -24.01 7.20
N ALA A 467 12.57 -23.96 7.33
CA ALA A 467 11.83 -23.31 8.42
C ALA A 467 10.51 -24.08 8.68
N PRO A 468 9.88 -23.93 9.87
CA PRO A 468 8.56 -24.51 10.12
C PRO A 468 7.55 -24.06 9.02
N PRO A 469 6.54 -24.86 8.65
CA PRO A 469 6.06 -26.07 9.29
C PRO A 469 6.84 -27.34 8.93
N TYR A 470 7.94 -27.24 8.17
CA TYR A 470 8.72 -28.41 7.69
C TYR A 470 7.89 -29.40 6.87
N ILE A 471 6.91 -28.89 6.12
CA ILE A 471 6.09 -29.67 5.19
C ILE A 471 6.68 -29.47 3.79
N PRO A 472 7.02 -30.54 3.04
CA PRO A 472 7.47 -30.42 1.65
C PRO A 472 6.49 -29.61 0.81
N ASP A 473 7.00 -28.79 -0.12
CA ASP A 473 6.18 -27.96 -1.01
C ASP A 473 5.23 -26.96 -0.32
N CYS A 474 5.47 -26.65 0.96
CA CYS A 474 4.72 -25.64 1.71
C CYS A 474 5.63 -24.52 2.22
N ILE A 475 5.26 -23.27 1.93
CA ILE A 475 5.94 -22.08 2.45
C ILE A 475 4.94 -21.17 3.13
N LEU A 476 5.30 -20.75 4.34
CA LEU A 476 4.61 -19.70 5.09
C LEU A 476 5.56 -18.51 5.26
N ALA A 477 5.04 -17.29 5.24
CA ALA A 477 5.80 -16.10 5.59
C ALA A 477 4.90 -14.99 6.17
N THR A 478 5.40 -14.31 7.20
CA THR A 478 4.83 -13.06 7.71
C THR A 478 5.88 -11.95 7.63
N ASN A 479 6.09 -11.14 8.67
CA ASN A 479 6.96 -9.96 8.63
C ASN A 479 8.26 -10.11 9.43
N HIS A 480 8.71 -11.35 9.64
CA HIS A 480 9.94 -11.66 10.35
C HIS A 480 10.77 -12.70 9.59
N PHE A 481 12.09 -12.60 9.68
CA PHE A 481 12.98 -13.58 9.05
C PHE A 481 13.00 -14.86 9.88
N LEU A 482 13.12 -16.02 9.23
CA LEU A 482 13.22 -17.33 9.88
C LEU A 482 14.60 -17.96 9.68
N ARG A 483 15.45 -17.35 8.85
CA ARG A 483 16.80 -17.82 8.57
C ARG A 483 17.83 -16.70 8.62
N TYR A 484 17.58 -15.58 7.93
CA TYR A 484 18.55 -14.48 7.89
C TYR A 484 18.52 -13.69 9.21
N GLY A 485 19.62 -13.70 9.95
CA GLY A 485 19.70 -12.98 11.24
C GLY A 485 18.72 -13.43 12.31
N PHE A 486 18.07 -14.58 12.13
CA PHE A 486 17.07 -15.12 13.04
C PHE A 486 17.74 -15.98 14.12
N THR A 487 17.36 -15.78 15.38
CA THR A 487 17.77 -16.63 16.50
C THR A 487 16.58 -17.06 17.35
N SER A 488 16.64 -18.29 17.87
CA SER A 488 15.72 -18.85 18.84
C SER A 488 16.57 -19.55 19.91
N SER A 489 16.72 -18.93 21.08
CA SER A 489 17.64 -19.41 22.12
C SER A 489 16.99 -20.26 23.23
N SER A 490 15.66 -20.41 23.23
CA SER A 490 14.96 -21.12 24.33
C SER A 490 13.50 -21.48 24.04
N GLY A 491 13.01 -21.33 22.80
CA GLY A 491 11.60 -21.56 22.46
C GLY A 491 10.63 -20.41 22.82
N GLU A 492 11.10 -19.39 23.55
CA GLU A 492 10.27 -18.22 23.94
C GLU A 492 10.82 -16.87 23.45
N ASP A 493 12.10 -16.77 23.10
CA ASP A 493 12.73 -15.54 22.60
C ASP A 493 13.10 -15.65 21.12
N TYR A 494 12.17 -15.29 20.23
CA TYR A 494 12.43 -15.16 18.79
C TYR A 494 12.98 -13.77 18.47
N ARG A 495 14.13 -13.71 17.80
CA ARG A 495 14.78 -12.44 17.45
C ARG A 495 15.23 -12.38 16.00
N ASN A 496 15.14 -11.18 15.40
CA ASN A 496 15.85 -10.82 14.17
C ASN A 496 16.87 -9.73 14.48
N PHE A 497 18.15 -10.00 14.21
CA PHE A 497 19.25 -9.05 14.44
C PHE A 497 19.21 -8.45 15.85
N GLU A 498 19.09 -9.33 16.85
CA GLU A 498 19.03 -8.99 18.29
C GLU A 498 17.73 -8.32 18.76
N SER A 499 16.85 -7.91 17.85
CA SER A 499 15.54 -7.34 18.18
C SER A 499 14.48 -8.42 18.27
N ASN A 500 13.57 -8.31 19.24
CA ASN A 500 12.45 -9.26 19.36
C ASN A 500 11.56 -9.20 18.12
N VAL A 501 11.14 -10.37 17.65
CA VAL A 501 10.10 -10.47 16.61
C VAL A 501 8.80 -9.88 17.18
N SER A 502 8.08 -9.11 16.38
CA SER A 502 6.82 -8.53 16.84
C SER A 502 5.79 -9.61 17.16
N PHE A 503 5.02 -9.40 18.23
CA PHE A 503 3.98 -10.33 18.66
C PHE A 503 2.99 -10.61 17.52
N ASN A 504 2.58 -9.57 16.78
CA ASN A 504 1.61 -9.71 15.69
C ASN A 504 2.15 -10.62 14.56
N SER A 505 3.39 -10.37 14.11
CA SER A 505 4.03 -11.17 13.07
C SER A 505 4.17 -12.64 13.45
N LEU A 506 4.56 -12.91 14.71
CA LEU A 506 4.68 -14.26 15.24
C LEU A 506 3.31 -14.93 15.41
N HIS A 507 2.33 -14.21 15.96
CA HIS A 507 0.98 -14.74 16.19
C HIS A 507 0.31 -15.17 14.88
N ARG A 508 0.36 -14.32 13.84
CA ARG A 508 -0.17 -14.67 12.51
C ARG A 508 0.54 -15.87 11.91
N TYR A 509 1.87 -15.92 12.04
CA TYR A 509 2.66 -17.06 11.56
C TYR A 509 2.26 -18.36 12.24
N GLU A 510 2.18 -18.35 13.57
CA GLU A 510 1.82 -19.51 14.37
C GLU A 510 0.37 -19.96 14.12
N SER A 511 -0.56 -19.01 13.93
CA SER A 511 -1.95 -19.28 13.58
C SER A 511 -2.03 -20.08 12.26
N ILE A 512 -1.39 -19.57 11.20
CA ILE A 512 -1.31 -20.26 9.90
C ILE A 512 -0.62 -21.60 10.05
N ARG A 513 0.54 -21.64 10.73
CA ARG A 513 1.36 -22.85 10.88
C ARG A 513 0.58 -23.98 11.53
N GLN A 514 -0.10 -23.71 12.65
CA GLN A 514 -0.85 -24.72 13.40
C GLN A 514 -2.04 -25.26 12.58
N GLN A 515 -2.75 -24.39 11.87
CA GLN A 515 -3.84 -24.81 10.99
C GLN A 515 -3.32 -25.62 9.79
N MET A 516 -2.22 -25.20 9.17
CA MET A 516 -1.61 -25.94 8.06
C MET A 516 -1.13 -27.32 8.49
N GLU A 517 -0.51 -27.46 9.66
CA GLU A 517 -0.12 -28.76 10.22
C GLU A 517 -1.33 -29.65 10.52
N ALA A 518 -2.44 -29.07 10.96
CA ALA A 518 -3.69 -29.81 11.16
C ALA A 518 -4.26 -30.30 9.82
N LEU A 519 -4.36 -29.42 8.81
CA LEU A 519 -4.80 -29.78 7.46
C LEU A 519 -3.92 -30.87 6.85
N PHE A 520 -2.59 -30.74 6.97
CA PHE A 520 -1.64 -31.74 6.48
C PHE A 520 -1.81 -33.11 7.15
N ARG A 521 -2.15 -33.16 8.45
CA ARG A 521 -2.45 -34.43 9.14
C ARG A 521 -3.78 -35.02 8.70
N LEU A 522 -4.81 -34.20 8.55
CA LEU A 522 -6.18 -34.62 8.22
C LEU A 522 -6.33 -35.09 6.77
N LYS A 523 -5.69 -34.38 5.83
CA LYS A 523 -5.82 -34.63 4.40
C LYS A 523 -4.83 -35.66 3.85
N LYS A 524 -4.12 -36.39 4.72
CA LYS A 524 -3.19 -37.45 4.28
C LYS A 524 -3.90 -38.54 3.47
N SER A 525 -3.47 -38.69 2.21
CA SER A 525 -3.69 -39.80 1.26
C SER A 525 -4.99 -39.84 0.42
N THR A 526 -6.00 -38.99 0.66
CA THR A 526 -7.25 -39.05 -0.14
C THR A 526 -7.87 -37.70 -0.53
N THR A 527 -7.42 -36.58 0.04
CA THR A 527 -7.99 -35.25 -0.24
C THR A 527 -6.86 -34.26 -0.47
N TYR A 528 -6.93 -33.45 -1.52
CA TYR A 528 -5.95 -32.42 -1.82
C TYR A 528 -6.33 -31.08 -1.14
N LEU A 529 -5.35 -30.20 -0.99
CA LEU A 529 -5.59 -28.81 -0.65
C LEU A 529 -6.13 -28.05 -1.87
N ASP A 530 -7.05 -27.14 -1.62
CA ASP A 530 -7.64 -26.25 -2.60
C ASP A 530 -7.53 -24.77 -2.17
N VAL A 531 -8.02 -23.87 -3.01
CA VAL A 531 -8.00 -22.42 -2.74
C VAL A 531 -8.78 -22.05 -1.47
N GLN A 532 -9.78 -22.85 -1.08
CA GLN A 532 -10.60 -22.61 0.09
C GLN A 532 -9.85 -22.91 1.39
N ASP A 533 -9.01 -23.94 1.38
CA ASP A 533 -8.08 -24.18 2.48
C ASP A 533 -7.10 -23.02 2.63
N ILE A 534 -6.54 -22.52 1.52
CA ILE A 534 -5.62 -21.37 1.53
C ILE A 534 -6.31 -20.12 2.04
N ARG A 535 -7.56 -19.88 1.62
CA ARG A 535 -8.37 -18.78 2.16
C ARG A 535 -8.56 -18.88 3.66
N SER A 536 -8.91 -20.06 4.17
CA SER A 536 -9.08 -20.28 5.60
C SER A 536 -7.79 -20.00 6.39
N LEU A 537 -6.64 -20.39 5.84
CA LEU A 537 -5.34 -20.06 6.44
C LEU A 537 -5.10 -18.55 6.48
N LEU A 538 -5.39 -17.83 5.39
CA LEU A 538 -5.25 -16.37 5.34
C LEU A 538 -6.25 -15.66 6.27
N GLN A 539 -7.48 -16.16 6.38
CA GLN A 539 -8.49 -15.67 7.32
C GLN A 539 -8.02 -15.77 8.78
N SER A 540 -7.26 -16.82 9.12
CA SER A 540 -6.69 -17.02 10.46
C SER A 540 -5.57 -16.04 10.84
N ALA A 541 -4.99 -15.37 9.84
CA ALA A 541 -3.95 -14.37 10.01
C ALA A 541 -4.48 -12.93 9.92
N CYS A 542 -5.77 -12.75 9.69
CA CYS A 542 -6.35 -11.44 9.49
C CYS A 542 -6.54 -10.72 10.83
N THR A 543 -6.08 -9.46 10.91
CA THR A 543 -6.07 -8.68 12.16
C THR A 543 -6.87 -7.38 12.08
N GLY A 544 -7.84 -7.31 11.16
CA GLY A 544 -8.68 -6.12 10.94
C GLY A 544 -8.01 -5.02 10.13
N HIS A 545 -6.87 -5.32 9.49
CA HIS A 545 -6.07 -4.38 8.71
C HIS A 545 -5.77 -4.89 7.29
N THR A 546 -6.47 -5.93 6.83
CA THR A 546 -6.21 -6.53 5.51
C THR A 546 -7.00 -5.82 4.42
N GLU A 547 -6.28 -5.05 3.61
CA GLU A 547 -6.77 -4.22 2.51
C GLU A 547 -7.29 -5.04 1.34
N HIS A 548 -6.47 -6.02 0.98
CA HIS A 548 -6.76 -6.92 -0.11
C HIS A 548 -6.11 -8.26 0.16
N THR A 549 -6.74 -9.29 -0.40
CA THR A 549 -6.20 -10.64 -0.47
C THR A 549 -6.13 -11.04 -1.92
N ILE A 550 -4.99 -11.59 -2.34
CA ILE A 550 -4.85 -12.20 -3.66
C ILE A 550 -4.47 -13.68 -3.48
N GLU A 551 -5.23 -14.55 -4.12
CA GLU A 551 -4.94 -15.98 -4.23
C GLU A 551 -4.74 -16.31 -5.71
N VAL A 552 -3.80 -17.20 -5.99
CA VAL A 552 -3.35 -17.52 -7.33
C VAL A 552 -3.28 -19.02 -7.46
N GLU A 553 -4.03 -19.57 -8.41
CA GLU A 553 -3.89 -20.95 -8.87
C GLU A 553 -3.04 -20.97 -10.14
N LEU A 554 -1.98 -21.78 -10.11
CA LEU A 554 -1.04 -21.98 -11.20
C LEU A 554 -1.10 -23.44 -11.65
N GLU A 555 -1.84 -23.71 -12.72
CA GLU A 555 -1.99 -25.07 -13.27
C GLU A 555 -0.81 -25.46 -14.15
N LEU A 556 -0.44 -26.75 -14.16
CA LEU A 556 0.67 -27.27 -15.00
C LEU A 556 0.48 -27.02 -16.50
N ASN A 557 -0.78 -26.90 -16.97
CA ASN A 557 -1.10 -26.57 -18.36
C ASN A 557 -0.79 -25.09 -18.72
N GLY A 558 -0.39 -24.26 -17.74
CA GLY A 558 -0.11 -22.84 -17.90
C GLY A 558 -1.30 -21.92 -17.62
N LYS A 559 -2.46 -22.45 -17.23
CA LYS A 559 -3.61 -21.63 -16.83
C LYS A 559 -3.34 -20.99 -15.47
N ILE A 560 -3.56 -19.67 -15.40
CA ILE A 560 -3.39 -18.85 -14.21
C ILE A 560 -4.76 -18.27 -13.85
N THR A 561 -5.21 -18.53 -12.63
CA THR A 561 -6.47 -18.00 -12.09
C THR A 561 -6.16 -17.13 -10.87
N LEU A 562 -6.71 -15.92 -10.85
CA LEU A 562 -6.56 -14.96 -9.75
C LEU A 562 -7.89 -14.86 -8.99
N HIS A 563 -7.84 -14.93 -7.67
CA HIS A 563 -8.97 -14.62 -6.79
C HIS A 563 -8.59 -13.40 -5.97
N ILE A 564 -9.27 -12.28 -6.21
CA ILE A 564 -8.96 -11.00 -5.56
C ILE A 564 -10.11 -10.64 -4.63
N HIS A 565 -9.78 -10.39 -3.38
CA HIS A 565 -10.69 -9.84 -2.39
C HIS A 565 -10.23 -8.44 -2.04
N LEU A 566 -11.18 -7.50 -1.94
CA LEU A 566 -10.93 -6.14 -1.45
C LEU A 566 -11.74 -5.94 -0.19
N ALA A 567 -11.16 -5.26 0.80
CA ALA A 567 -11.90 -4.86 1.98
C ALA A 567 -13.10 -3.99 1.60
N ALA A 568 -14.17 -4.10 2.38
CA ALA A 568 -15.33 -3.23 2.35
C ALA A 568 -14.90 -1.74 2.39
N LEU A 569 -15.58 -0.86 1.65
CA LEU A 569 -15.31 0.60 1.70
C LEU A 569 -16.02 1.27 2.87
N GLU A 570 -17.03 0.60 3.41
CA GLU A 570 -17.77 0.97 4.61
C GLU A 570 -16.84 1.07 5.82
N PHE A 571 -17.18 1.96 6.75
CA PHE A 571 -16.39 2.13 7.97
C PHE A 571 -16.42 0.85 8.83
N GLY A 572 -15.29 0.51 9.44
CA GLY A 572 -15.10 -0.73 10.19
C GLY A 572 -13.71 -1.33 10.00
N MET A 573 -13.53 -2.56 10.46
CA MET A 573 -12.27 -3.31 10.32
C MET A 573 -12.07 -3.82 8.88
N TRP A 574 -10.82 -3.97 8.47
CA TRP A 574 -10.45 -4.38 7.11
C TRP A 574 -10.20 -5.89 7.10
N TYR A 575 -11.13 -6.62 6.48
CA TYR A 575 -11.16 -8.09 6.48
C TYR A 575 -11.30 -8.67 5.06
N ALA A 576 -10.46 -8.20 4.11
CA ALA A 576 -10.56 -8.65 2.72
C ALA A 576 -10.73 -10.17 2.51
N PRO A 577 -10.04 -11.11 3.20
CA PRO A 577 -10.20 -12.54 2.91
C PRO A 577 -11.56 -13.11 3.32
N TYR A 578 -12.41 -12.34 4.03
CA TYR A 578 -13.79 -12.68 4.35
C TYR A 578 -14.80 -12.10 3.34
N GLU A 579 -14.38 -11.15 2.50
CA GLU A 579 -15.19 -10.58 1.44
C GLU A 579 -15.32 -11.56 0.26
N PRO A 580 -16.35 -11.42 -0.60
CA PRO A 580 -16.45 -12.22 -1.82
C PRO A 580 -15.24 -12.04 -2.74
N ALA A 581 -14.72 -13.15 -3.27
CA ALA A 581 -13.65 -13.14 -4.25
C ALA A 581 -14.15 -12.73 -5.64
N GLN A 582 -13.42 -11.85 -6.32
CA GLN A 582 -13.50 -11.73 -7.77
C GLN A 582 -12.53 -12.72 -8.41
N THR A 583 -13.05 -13.63 -9.23
CA THR A 583 -12.23 -14.60 -9.96
C THR A 583 -11.96 -14.10 -11.38
N ILE A 584 -10.69 -14.08 -11.79
CA ILE A 584 -10.25 -13.58 -13.10
C ILE A 584 -9.26 -14.58 -13.70
N ILE A 585 -9.43 -14.95 -14.96
CA ILE A 585 -8.43 -15.74 -15.68
C ILE A 585 -7.40 -14.77 -16.27
N PHE A 586 -6.10 -15.05 -16.08
CA PHE A 586 -5.02 -14.13 -16.47
C PHE A 586 -5.13 -13.65 -17.93
N GLU A 587 -5.43 -14.54 -18.87
CA GLU A 587 -5.53 -14.20 -20.30
C GLU A 587 -6.71 -13.27 -20.63
N GLU A 588 -7.77 -13.23 -19.81
CA GLU A 588 -8.90 -12.31 -20.02
C GLU A 588 -8.49 -10.83 -19.86
N LEU A 589 -7.40 -10.56 -19.13
CA LEU A 589 -6.89 -9.21 -18.89
C LEU A 589 -6.15 -8.62 -20.11
N PHE A 590 -5.83 -9.46 -21.10
CA PHE A 590 -5.05 -9.12 -22.28
C PHE A 590 -5.83 -9.25 -23.60
N GLN A 591 -7.14 -9.47 -23.53
CA GLN A 591 -8.03 -9.58 -24.69
C GLN A 591 -8.47 -8.25 -25.29
#